data_AF-A0A839P1A6-F1
#
_entry.id   AF-A0A839P1A6-F1
#
_cell.length_a   1.000
_cell.length_b   1.000
_cell.length_c   1.000
_cell.angle_alpha   90.00
_cell.angle_beta   90.00
_cell.angle_gamma   90.00
#
_symmetry.space_group_name_H-M   'P 1'
#
loop_
_entity.id
_entity.type
_entity.pdbx_description
1 polymer ?
#
loop_
_entity_poly.entity_id
_entity_poly.type
_entity_poly.pdbx_seq_one_letter_code
_entity_poly.pdbx_strand_id
1 'polypeptide(L)'
;METTETVATWGYKPDGSAKIFDLAPGAGLPEGWHLSPSVITDPGLATAGALTMRATGLTFAHTAEVPASEPSAVDELLAALTEIDRLKGVIEAGMAENATLVAEIDSAEKTLEGASAAMSDLQAALAKAQEDGGFAVAERDEATKAIDALKAELAQVKADLDEATKPKPATAAKGR
;
A
#
# COMPACT_ATOMS: atom_id res chain seq x y z
N MET A 1 -52.53 13.89 59.57
CA MET A 1 -51.48 14.53 58.75
C MET A 1 -51.57 13.88 57.39
N GLU A 2 -52.09 14.58 56.39
CA GLU A 2 -52.16 14.07 55.01
C GLU A 2 -50.74 14.02 54.45
N THR A 3 -50.18 12.82 54.30
CA THR A 3 -48.97 12.60 53.51
C THR A 3 -49.35 12.74 52.05
N THR A 4 -49.05 13.88 51.46
CA THR A 4 -49.15 14.09 50.01
C THR A 4 -48.18 13.11 49.34
N GLU A 5 -48.68 12.03 48.77
CA GLU A 5 -47.84 11.09 48.03
C GLU A 5 -47.20 11.81 46.85
N THR A 6 -45.87 11.80 46.80
CA THR A 6 -45.09 12.31 45.68
C THR A 6 -44.34 11.18 45.00
N VAL A 7 -44.22 11.26 43.68
CA VAL A 7 -43.47 10.35 42.83
C VAL A 7 -42.21 11.05 42.35
N ALA A 8 -41.07 10.41 42.57
CA ALA A 8 -39.79 10.84 42.03
C ALA A 8 -39.81 10.75 40.50
N THR A 9 -39.77 11.91 39.84
CA THR A 9 -39.86 12.06 38.38
C THR A 9 -38.57 12.64 37.84
N TRP A 10 -37.98 11.99 36.82
CA TRP A 10 -36.76 12.47 36.19
C TRP A 10 -37.06 13.56 35.15
N GLY A 11 -36.41 14.72 35.30
CA GLY A 11 -36.38 15.78 34.30
C GLY A 11 -35.01 15.97 33.69
N TYR A 12 -34.99 16.33 32.41
CA TYR A 12 -33.79 16.60 31.62
C TYR A 12 -33.89 17.94 30.90
N LYS A 13 -32.73 18.53 30.59
CA LYS A 13 -32.60 19.72 29.74
C LYS A 13 -31.78 19.41 28.48
N PRO A 14 -31.96 20.18 27.39
CA PRO A 14 -31.14 20.04 26.18
C PRO A 14 -29.65 20.32 26.41
N ASP A 15 -29.31 21.05 27.49
CA ASP A 15 -27.93 21.29 27.92
C ASP A 15 -27.27 20.06 28.59
N GLY A 16 -27.97 18.94 28.70
CA GLY A 16 -27.49 17.68 29.30
C GLY A 16 -27.72 17.59 30.82
N SER A 17 -28.30 18.61 31.45
CA SER A 17 -28.60 18.57 32.89
C SER A 17 -29.73 17.59 33.19
N ALA A 18 -29.57 16.79 34.26
CA ALA A 18 -30.60 15.86 34.75
C ALA A 18 -30.88 16.11 36.24
N LYS A 19 -32.15 16.06 36.65
CA LYS A 19 -32.58 16.23 38.04
C LYS A 19 -33.85 15.42 38.34
N ILE A 20 -33.94 14.89 39.56
CA ILE A 20 -35.15 14.24 40.07
C ILE A 20 -36.01 15.28 40.82
N PHE A 21 -37.31 15.29 40.54
CA PHE A 21 -38.30 16.11 41.21
C PHE A 21 -39.29 15.23 41.97
N ASP A 22 -39.60 15.62 43.21
CA ASP A 22 -40.69 15.01 43.98
C ASP A 22 -42.00 15.71 43.59
N LEU A 23 -42.76 15.08 42.70
CA LEU A 23 -43.98 15.65 42.12
C LEU A 23 -45.21 14.86 42.53
N ALA A 24 -46.37 15.51 42.59
CA ALA A 24 -47.63 14.77 42.71
C ALA A 24 -47.81 13.84 41.49
N PRO A 25 -48.45 12.67 41.64
CA PRO A 25 -48.75 11.78 40.52
C PRO A 25 -49.44 12.54 39.37
N GLY A 26 -48.85 12.49 38.17
CA GLY A 26 -49.39 13.15 36.97
C GLY A 26 -49.11 14.65 36.86
N ALA A 27 -48.41 15.26 37.82
CA ALA A 27 -47.97 16.65 37.69
C ALA A 27 -46.85 16.79 36.64
N GLY A 28 -46.93 17.84 35.83
CA GLY A 28 -45.91 18.17 34.84
C GLY A 28 -44.61 18.62 35.48
N LEU A 29 -43.50 18.44 34.76
CA LEU A 29 -42.20 19.00 35.16
C LEU A 29 -42.23 20.53 35.12
N PRO A 30 -41.38 21.22 35.91
CA PRO A 30 -41.19 22.66 35.81
C PRO A 30 -40.79 23.10 34.39
N GLU A 31 -41.10 24.35 34.05
CA GLU A 31 -40.84 24.91 32.73
C GLU A 31 -39.36 24.76 32.31
N GLY A 32 -39.15 24.34 31.06
CA GLY A 32 -37.83 24.07 30.50
C GLY A 32 -37.21 22.71 30.89
N TRP A 33 -37.92 21.87 31.64
CA TRP A 33 -37.53 20.48 31.91
C TRP A 33 -38.41 19.51 31.13
N HIS A 34 -37.77 18.54 30.48
CA HIS A 34 -38.43 17.52 29.68
C HIS A 34 -38.35 16.17 30.37
N LEU A 35 -39.40 15.37 30.25
CA LEU A 35 -39.32 13.96 30.60
C LEU A 35 -38.30 13.31 29.65
N SER A 36 -37.47 12.39 30.18
CA SER A 36 -36.61 11.60 29.30
C SER A 36 -37.47 10.97 28.20
N PRO A 37 -37.10 11.08 26.91
CA PRO A 37 -37.73 10.30 25.84
C PRO A 37 -37.61 8.77 26.09
N SER A 38 -36.77 8.38 27.04
CA SER A 38 -36.54 7.01 27.46
C SER A 38 -36.58 6.96 28.99
N VAL A 39 -37.76 7.09 29.58
CA VAL A 39 -37.92 6.69 30.99
C VAL A 39 -37.82 5.17 31.02
N ILE A 40 -36.68 4.68 31.50
CA ILE A 40 -36.60 3.37 32.15
C ILE A 40 -37.61 3.42 33.29
N THR A 41 -38.81 2.93 33.04
CA THR A 41 -39.87 2.73 34.04
C THR A 41 -39.64 1.47 34.87
N ASP A 42 -38.54 0.75 34.64
CA ASP A 42 -38.20 -0.50 35.28
C ASP A 42 -37.03 -0.32 36.27
N PRO A 43 -37.27 -0.43 37.59
CA PRO A 43 -36.22 -0.42 38.60
C PRO A 43 -35.14 -1.50 38.40
N GLY A 44 -35.44 -2.59 37.67
CA GLY A 44 -34.50 -3.66 37.34
C GLY A 44 -33.45 -3.31 36.29
N LEU A 45 -33.62 -2.19 35.57
CA LEU A 45 -32.67 -1.68 34.57
C LEU A 45 -31.77 -0.56 35.12
N ALA A 46 -31.94 -0.16 36.38
CA ALA A 46 -30.99 0.69 37.07
C ALA A 46 -29.73 -0.14 37.39
N THR A 47 -28.58 0.24 36.82
CA THR A 47 -27.32 -0.44 37.13
C THR A 47 -27.01 -0.34 38.62
N ALA A 48 -26.50 -1.42 39.23
CA ALA A 48 -26.22 -1.50 40.68
C ALA A 48 -25.34 -0.33 41.19
N GLY A 49 -24.50 0.25 40.33
CA GLY A 49 -23.71 1.45 40.63
C GLY A 49 -24.57 2.69 40.90
N ALA A 50 -25.66 2.91 40.16
CA ALA A 50 -26.56 4.05 40.36
C ALA A 50 -27.31 3.97 41.69
N LEU A 51 -27.72 2.76 42.11
CA LEU A 51 -28.36 2.52 43.40
C LEU A 51 -27.39 2.72 44.58
N THR A 52 -26.14 2.28 44.42
CA THR A 52 -25.09 2.43 45.45
C THR A 52 -24.63 3.88 45.61
N MET A 53 -24.62 4.67 44.53
CA MET A 53 -24.27 6.10 44.58
C MET A 53 -25.36 6.96 45.26
N ARG A 54 -26.64 6.61 45.10
CA ARG A 54 -27.73 7.23 45.87
C ARG A 54 -27.60 7.00 47.37
N ALA A 55 -27.16 5.81 47.77
CA ALA A 55 -26.95 5.48 49.17
C ALA A 55 -25.77 6.24 49.81
N THR A 56 -24.85 6.78 49.00
CA THR A 56 -23.59 7.39 49.47
C THR A 56 -23.45 8.88 49.16
N GLY A 57 -24.36 9.48 48.38
CA GLY A 57 -24.42 10.92 48.13
C GLY A 57 -23.36 11.47 47.16
N LEU A 58 -22.73 10.60 46.36
CA LEU A 58 -21.66 10.96 45.41
C LEU A 58 -22.21 11.13 43.98
N THR A 59 -21.64 12.04 43.20
CA THR A 59 -21.99 12.27 41.78
C THR A 59 -21.10 11.46 40.83
N PHE A 60 -21.67 11.02 39.71
CA PHE A 60 -20.96 10.29 38.66
C PHE A 60 -20.00 11.22 37.92
N ALA A 61 -18.69 10.96 37.98
CA ALA A 61 -17.75 11.46 36.98
C ALA A 61 -17.68 10.39 35.88
N HIS A 62 -18.40 10.61 34.78
CA HIS A 62 -18.32 9.73 33.63
C HIS A 62 -17.01 10.07 32.90
N THR A 63 -15.93 9.34 33.17
CA THR A 63 -14.83 9.26 32.21
C THR A 63 -15.33 8.44 31.04
N ALA A 64 -15.89 9.11 30.04
CA ALA A 64 -16.13 8.53 28.74
C ALA A 64 -14.76 8.13 28.17
N GLU A 65 -14.52 6.83 28.02
CA GLU A 65 -13.46 6.34 27.16
C GLU A 65 -13.82 6.79 25.74
N VAL A 66 -13.10 7.78 25.22
CA VAL A 66 -13.23 8.20 23.83
C VAL A 66 -12.76 7.02 22.97
N PRO A 67 -13.62 6.39 22.15
CA PRO A 67 -13.16 5.36 21.24
C PRO A 67 -12.08 5.98 20.35
N ALA A 68 -11.00 5.24 20.08
CA ALA A 68 -9.95 5.69 19.18
C ALA A 68 -10.61 6.19 17.88
N SER A 69 -10.43 7.47 17.54
CA SER A 69 -10.99 8.03 16.32
C SER A 69 -10.45 7.25 15.14
N GLU A 70 -11.34 6.65 14.35
CA GLU A 70 -11.01 6.19 13.01
C GLU A 70 -10.52 7.40 12.20
N PRO A 71 -9.53 7.21 11.30
CA PRO A 71 -9.09 8.29 10.44
C PRO A 71 -10.29 8.86 9.68
N SER A 72 -10.38 10.18 9.61
CA SER A 72 -11.45 10.79 8.85
C SER A 72 -11.28 10.49 7.36
N ALA A 73 -12.36 10.51 6.58
CA ALA A 73 -12.27 10.38 5.12
C ALA A 73 -11.32 11.42 4.47
N VAL A 74 -11.09 12.55 5.15
CA VAL A 74 -10.11 13.56 4.74
C VAL A 74 -8.67 13.09 4.98
N ASP A 75 -8.41 12.43 6.10
CA ASP A 75 -7.09 11.85 6.41
C ASP A 75 -6.74 10.72 5.44
N GLU A 76 -7.72 9.88 5.10
CA GLU A 76 -7.56 8.82 4.10
C GLU A 76 -7.28 9.39 2.71
N LEU A 77 -7.98 10.46 2.32
CA LEU A 77 -7.73 11.13 1.04
C LEU A 77 -6.34 11.77 0.98
N LEU A 78 -5.89 12.40 2.08
CA LEU A 78 -4.53 12.97 2.18
C LEU A 78 -3.45 11.87 2.10
N ALA A 79 -3.68 10.73 2.75
CA ALA A 79 -2.79 9.58 2.64
C ALA A 79 -2.74 9.02 1.21
N ALA A 80 -3.90 8.91 0.53
CA ALA A 80 -3.98 8.46 -0.85
C ALA A 80 -3.27 9.43 -1.82
N LEU A 81 -3.40 10.75 -1.64
CA LEU A 81 -2.68 11.74 -2.44
C LEU A 81 -1.17 11.64 -2.26
N THR A 82 -0.71 11.46 -1.02
CA THR A 82 0.71 11.26 -0.72
C THR A 82 1.25 9.99 -1.40
N GLU A 83 0.48 8.91 -1.37
CA GLU A 83 0.85 7.67 -2.03
C GLU A 83 0.85 7.80 -3.56
N ILE A 84 -0.10 8.56 -4.14
CA ILE A 84 -0.11 8.87 -5.58
C ILE A 84 1.16 9.61 -5.98
N ASP A 85 1.58 10.61 -5.22
CA ASP A 85 2.80 11.36 -5.55
C ASP A 85 4.06 10.51 -5.39
N ARG A 86 4.10 9.62 -4.39
CA ARG A 86 5.16 8.60 -4.27
C ARG A 86 5.19 7.69 -5.49
N LEU A 87 4.03 7.18 -5.94
CA LEU A 87 3.92 6.29 -7.09
C LEU A 87 4.32 7.00 -8.39
N LYS A 88 3.99 8.28 -8.57
CA LYS A 88 4.48 9.07 -9.71
C LYS A 88 6.00 9.13 -9.74
N GLY A 89 6.63 9.41 -8.60
CA GLY A 89 8.09 9.42 -8.50
C GLY A 89 8.72 8.07 -8.86
N VAL A 90 8.11 6.96 -8.43
CA VAL A 90 8.56 5.61 -8.82
C VAL A 90 8.42 5.37 -10.33
N ILE A 91 7.32 5.81 -10.94
CA ILE A 91 7.08 5.67 -12.37
C ILE A 91 8.10 6.49 -13.16
N GLU A 92 8.35 7.74 -12.78
CA GLU A 92 9.32 8.60 -13.46
C GLU A 92 10.75 8.04 -13.37
N ALA A 93 11.14 7.55 -12.19
CA ALA A 93 12.43 6.87 -12.01
C ALA A 93 12.53 5.60 -12.88
N GLY A 94 11.50 4.77 -12.89
CA GLY A 94 11.46 3.56 -13.71
C GLY A 94 11.47 3.84 -15.21
N MET A 95 10.84 4.93 -15.67
CA MET A 95 10.91 5.37 -17.06
C MET A 95 12.32 5.81 -17.46
N ALA A 96 13.02 6.55 -16.59
CA ALA A 96 14.39 6.98 -16.83
C ALA A 96 15.38 5.79 -16.86
N GLU A 97 15.19 4.82 -15.95
CA GLU A 97 15.98 3.58 -15.93
C GLU A 97 15.73 2.76 -17.21
N ASN A 98 14.47 2.58 -17.62
CA ASN A 98 14.14 1.88 -18.86
C ASN A 98 14.76 2.56 -20.10
N ALA A 99 14.74 3.88 -20.18
CA ALA A 99 15.37 4.60 -21.28
C ALA A 99 16.90 4.36 -21.32
N THR A 100 17.54 4.25 -20.16
CA THR A 100 18.97 3.94 -20.04
C THR A 100 19.25 2.50 -20.49
N LEU A 101 18.47 1.53 -20.00
CA LEU A 101 18.63 0.12 -20.38
C LEU A 101 18.44 -0.10 -21.88
N VAL A 102 17.47 0.56 -22.51
CA VAL A 102 17.28 0.50 -23.97
C VAL A 102 18.51 1.02 -24.71
N ALA A 103 19.08 2.14 -24.28
CA ALA A 103 20.29 2.68 -24.89
C ALA A 103 21.51 1.76 -24.71
N GLU A 104 21.63 1.09 -23.55
CA GLU A 104 22.68 0.11 -23.30
C GLU A 104 22.53 -1.14 -24.18
N ILE A 105 21.30 -1.63 -24.37
CA ILE A 105 20.99 -2.75 -25.28
C ILE A 105 21.37 -2.39 -26.71
N ASP A 106 20.93 -1.24 -27.23
CA ASP A 106 21.27 -0.78 -28.59
C ASP A 106 22.80 -0.68 -28.81
N SER A 107 23.53 -0.27 -27.77
CA SER A 107 25.00 -0.20 -27.81
C SER A 107 25.64 -1.59 -27.81
N ALA A 108 25.11 -2.52 -27.00
CA ALA A 108 25.56 -3.89 -26.95
C ALA A 108 25.33 -4.61 -28.29
N GLU A 109 24.17 -4.42 -28.92
CA GLU A 109 23.83 -4.96 -30.24
C GLU A 109 24.84 -4.51 -31.31
N LYS A 110 25.13 -3.20 -31.39
CA LYS A 110 26.13 -2.66 -32.33
C LYS A 110 27.52 -3.23 -32.10
N THR A 111 27.92 -3.38 -30.84
CA THR A 111 29.21 -3.98 -30.48
C THR A 111 29.27 -5.43 -30.96
N LEU A 112 28.18 -6.17 -30.79
CA LEU A 112 28.06 -7.56 -31.19
C LEU A 112 28.08 -7.74 -32.72
N GLU A 113 27.39 -6.87 -33.45
CA GLU A 113 27.47 -6.81 -34.91
C GLU A 113 28.90 -6.54 -35.39
N GLY A 114 29.59 -5.58 -34.77
CA GLY A 114 31.00 -5.28 -35.07
C GLY A 114 31.93 -6.46 -34.80
N ALA A 115 31.76 -7.15 -33.68
CA ALA A 115 32.50 -8.37 -33.36
C ALA A 115 32.24 -9.48 -34.40
N SER A 116 30.97 -9.68 -34.79
CA SER A 116 30.58 -10.65 -35.82
C SER A 116 31.28 -10.38 -37.15
N ALA A 117 31.36 -9.10 -37.55
CA ALA A 117 32.03 -8.69 -38.78
C ALA A 117 33.55 -8.95 -38.69
N ALA A 118 34.19 -8.53 -37.59
CA ALA A 118 35.62 -8.75 -37.37
C ALA A 118 36.00 -10.24 -37.38
N MET A 119 35.12 -11.10 -36.83
CA MET A 119 35.29 -12.54 -36.90
C MET A 119 35.22 -13.10 -38.32
N SER A 120 34.27 -12.61 -39.12
CA SER A 120 34.17 -12.98 -40.54
C SER A 120 35.41 -12.54 -41.31
N ASP A 121 35.90 -11.33 -41.06
CA ASP A 121 37.12 -10.79 -41.68
C ASP A 121 38.36 -11.60 -41.30
N LEU A 122 38.49 -11.97 -40.02
CA LEU A 122 39.59 -12.81 -39.54
C LEU A 122 39.53 -14.20 -40.20
N GLN A 123 38.34 -14.77 -40.38
CA GLN A 123 38.17 -16.04 -41.08
C GLN A 123 38.59 -15.96 -42.55
N ALA A 124 38.19 -14.89 -43.24
CA ALA A 124 38.59 -14.66 -44.63
C ALA A 124 40.11 -14.44 -44.76
N ALA A 125 40.69 -13.66 -43.86
CA ALA A 125 42.14 -13.43 -43.81
C ALA A 125 42.91 -14.73 -43.54
N LEU A 126 42.41 -15.56 -42.61
CA LEU A 126 43.02 -16.85 -42.30
C LEU A 126 42.95 -17.78 -43.51
N ALA A 127 41.78 -17.92 -44.16
CA ALA A 127 41.62 -18.75 -45.36
C ALA A 127 42.56 -18.32 -46.48
N LYS A 128 42.67 -17.01 -46.73
CA LYS A 128 43.62 -16.49 -47.72
C LYS A 128 45.07 -16.81 -47.37
N ALA A 129 45.44 -16.66 -46.09
CA ALA A 129 46.77 -17.04 -45.63
C ALA A 129 47.01 -18.56 -45.70
N GLN A 130 45.94 -19.38 -45.67
CA GLN A 130 46.03 -20.81 -45.92
C GLN A 130 46.41 -21.12 -47.38
N GLU A 131 45.82 -20.39 -48.34
CA GLU A 131 46.12 -20.53 -49.76
C GLU A 131 47.52 -20.02 -50.12
N ASP A 132 47.92 -18.89 -49.53
CA ASP A 132 49.20 -18.22 -49.82
C ASP A 132 50.42 -18.90 -49.14
N GLY A 133 50.19 -19.90 -48.28
CA GLY A 133 51.26 -20.64 -47.58
C GLY A 133 52.03 -19.83 -46.51
N GLY A 134 51.47 -18.70 -46.06
CA GLY A 134 52.16 -17.72 -45.22
C GLY A 134 52.36 -18.06 -43.74
N PHE A 135 51.83 -19.19 -43.26
CA PHE A 135 51.90 -19.64 -41.85
C PHE A 135 52.22 -21.13 -41.75
N ALA A 136 52.82 -21.55 -40.63
CA ALA A 136 52.93 -22.96 -40.28
C ALA A 136 51.51 -23.56 -40.12
N VAL A 137 51.28 -24.76 -40.68
CA VAL A 137 49.95 -25.41 -40.66
C VAL A 137 49.34 -25.46 -39.25
N ALA A 138 50.17 -25.72 -38.22
CA ALA A 138 49.75 -25.76 -36.82
C ALA A 138 49.23 -24.41 -36.29
N GLU A 139 49.85 -23.29 -36.66
CA GLU A 139 49.41 -21.94 -36.24
C GLU A 139 48.07 -21.58 -36.90
N ARG A 140 47.86 -22.02 -38.14
CA ARG A 140 46.57 -21.84 -38.84
C ARG A 140 45.45 -22.68 -38.25
N ASP A 141 45.74 -23.93 -37.91
CA ASP A 141 44.74 -24.84 -37.35
C ASP A 141 44.29 -24.34 -35.98
N GLU A 142 45.23 -23.79 -35.18
CA GLU A 142 44.92 -23.19 -33.89
C GLU A 142 44.12 -21.89 -34.02
N ALA A 143 44.45 -21.03 -35.00
CA ALA A 143 43.65 -19.84 -35.31
C ALA A 143 42.23 -20.19 -35.80
N THR A 144 42.08 -21.29 -36.56
CA THR A 144 40.76 -21.76 -37.02
C THR A 144 39.90 -22.20 -35.84
N LYS A 145 40.47 -22.97 -34.90
CA LYS A 145 39.77 -23.36 -33.67
C LYS A 145 39.38 -22.16 -32.83
N ALA A 146 40.26 -21.16 -32.71
CA ALA A 146 39.96 -19.94 -31.96
C ALA A 146 38.80 -19.16 -32.59
N ILE A 147 38.73 -19.10 -33.93
CA ILE A 147 37.60 -18.50 -34.65
C ILE A 147 36.31 -19.28 -34.42
N ASP A 148 36.34 -20.61 -34.49
CA ASP A 148 35.13 -21.41 -34.27
C ASP A 148 34.64 -21.31 -32.82
N ALA A 149 35.55 -21.23 -31.85
CA ALA A 149 35.23 -20.99 -30.45
C ALA A 149 34.56 -19.62 -30.25
N LEU A 150 35.18 -18.56 -30.77
CA LEU A 150 34.62 -17.20 -30.70
C LEU A 150 33.25 -17.10 -31.39
N LYS A 151 32.97 -17.90 -32.44
CA LYS A 151 31.66 -17.92 -33.10
C LYS A 151 30.59 -18.55 -32.22
N ALA A 152 30.97 -19.63 -31.52
CA ALA A 152 30.10 -20.28 -30.56
C ALA A 152 29.78 -19.33 -29.40
N GLU A 153 30.78 -18.62 -28.87
CA GLU A 153 30.60 -17.59 -27.86
C GLU A 153 29.69 -16.46 -28.35
N LEU A 154 29.91 -15.95 -29.57
CA LEU A 154 29.08 -14.91 -30.16
C LEU A 154 27.62 -15.36 -30.37
N ALA A 155 27.40 -16.61 -30.79
CA ALA A 155 26.06 -17.18 -30.89
C ALA A 155 25.36 -17.28 -29.53
N GLN A 156 26.09 -17.65 -28.48
CA GLN A 156 25.58 -17.71 -27.12
C GLN A 156 25.21 -16.32 -26.60
N VAL A 157 26.09 -15.32 -26.79
CA VAL A 157 25.81 -13.94 -26.36
C VAL A 157 24.60 -13.36 -27.09
N LYS A 158 24.39 -13.67 -28.38
CA LYS A 158 23.15 -13.31 -29.10
C LYS A 158 21.92 -13.93 -28.43
N ALA A 159 21.97 -15.22 -28.11
CA ALA A 159 20.86 -15.90 -27.47
C ALA A 159 20.55 -15.34 -26.07
N ASP A 160 21.59 -15.02 -25.29
CA ASP A 160 21.43 -14.42 -23.97
C ASP A 160 20.85 -13.00 -24.06
N LEU A 161 21.25 -12.21 -25.06
CA LEU A 161 20.69 -10.89 -25.34
C LEU A 161 19.22 -10.98 -25.76
N ASP A 162 18.88 -11.90 -26.65
CA ASP A 162 17.49 -12.16 -27.07
C ASP A 162 16.62 -12.59 -25.87
N GLU A 163 17.16 -13.39 -24.95
CA GLU A 163 16.45 -13.79 -23.74
C GLU A 163 16.28 -12.63 -22.75
N ALA A 164 17.32 -11.81 -22.57
CA ALA A 164 17.29 -10.65 -21.68
C ALA A 164 16.34 -9.54 -22.15
N THR A 165 16.13 -9.43 -23.47
CA THR A 165 15.27 -8.41 -24.10
C THR A 165 13.83 -8.88 -24.31
N LYS A 166 13.50 -10.14 -23.97
CA LYS A 166 12.12 -10.64 -24.07
C LYS A 166 11.16 -9.81 -23.21
N PRO A 167 9.95 -9.51 -23.71
CA PRO A 167 8.92 -8.87 -22.91
C PRO A 167 8.58 -9.74 -21.70
N LYS A 168 8.72 -9.18 -20.49
CA LYS A 168 8.32 -9.88 -19.27
C LYS A 168 6.80 -10.12 -19.32
N PRO A 169 6.31 -11.35 -19.05
CA PRO A 169 4.88 -11.63 -19.08
C PRO A 169 4.15 -10.70 -18.09
N ALA A 170 3.09 -10.05 -18.57
CA ALA A 170 2.24 -9.22 -17.74
C ALA A 170 1.72 -10.05 -16.58
N THR A 171 2.12 -9.69 -15.35
CA THR A 171 1.52 -10.26 -14.15
C THR A 171 0.08 -9.78 -14.13
N ALA A 172 -0.86 -10.69 -14.39
CA ALA A 172 -2.27 -10.41 -14.20
C ALA A 172 -2.48 -10.01 -12.73
N ALA A 173 -2.71 -8.72 -12.50
CA ALA A 173 -3.13 -8.23 -11.20
C ALA A 173 -4.44 -8.94 -10.86
N LYS A 174 -4.39 -9.90 -9.92
CA LYS A 174 -5.58 -10.44 -9.29
C LYS A 174 -6.20 -9.30 -8.49
N GLY A 175 -7.22 -8.67 -9.07
CA GLY A 175 -8.10 -7.75 -8.38
C GLY A 175 -8.62 -8.41 -7.11
N ARG A 176 -8.48 -7.70 -5.99
CA ARG A 176 -9.22 -7.94 -4.75
C ARG A 176 -10.45 -7.03 -4.76
#